data_AF-A0A0A2L3Y1-F1
#
_entry.id   AF-A0A0A2L3Y1-F1
#
_cell.length_a   1.000
_cell.length_b   1.000
_cell.length_c   1.000
_cell.angle_alpha   90.00
_cell.angle_beta   90.00
_cell.angle_gamma   90.00
#
_symmetry.space_group_name_H-M   'P 1'
#
loop_
_entity.id
_entity.type
_entity.pdbx_description
1 polymer ?
#
loop_
_entity_poly.entity_id
_entity_poly.type
_entity_poly.pdbx_seq_one_letter_code
_entity_poly.pdbx_strand_id
1 'polypeptide(L)'
;MVVRPVYPTTAWEGDMVLKLFDRRFATELRQNDEITPWTSDIEQRYRQFILDGDAAKLVAELATDRDLPGRNFDTWNSSQEETYLHDYMQGLYETETQVYNTLIDMQGNEIPRLFSCVTVPSSTPAQNTLLSEYTDIPGILLQYLEGFPLTDIATWVPRDSWQSICEDAIRIVNLVGDRGILNEDVKTRSFVVQSRPENQFHVFMIDFALCDFREAYEDESEWEELKARQDEEGAVGFVMQKKLQGGFVYHRSARYRKLDEKYKMDG
;
A
#
# COMPACT_ATOMS: atom_id res chain seq x y z
N MET A 1 -10.41 -3.04 -8.56
CA MET A 1 -11.39 -3.46 -9.60
C MET A 1 -10.74 -4.51 -10.48
N VAL A 2 -11.42 -5.61 -10.84
CA VAL A 2 -10.87 -6.56 -11.83
C VAL A 2 -11.26 -6.09 -13.23
N VAL A 3 -10.29 -6.02 -14.14
CA VAL A 3 -10.46 -5.59 -15.53
C VAL A 3 -9.88 -6.64 -16.47
N ARG A 4 -10.56 -6.84 -17.60
CA ARG A 4 -10.08 -7.71 -18.69
C ARG A 4 -9.98 -6.89 -19.97
N PRO A 5 -8.77 -6.58 -20.47
CA PRO A 5 -8.63 -5.89 -21.74
C PRO A 5 -9.10 -6.81 -22.88
N VAL A 6 -10.09 -6.38 -23.65
CA VAL A 6 -10.56 -7.09 -24.85
C VAL A 6 -9.93 -6.39 -26.07
N TYR A 7 -8.71 -6.78 -26.42
CA TYR A 7 -8.05 -6.30 -27.64
C TYR A 7 -7.59 -7.49 -28.49
N PRO A 8 -7.83 -7.50 -29.82
CA PRO A 8 -7.53 -8.65 -30.68
C PRO A 8 -6.03 -8.92 -30.92
N THR A 9 -5.11 -8.11 -30.38
CA THR A 9 -3.68 -8.14 -30.75
C THR A 9 -2.70 -7.83 -29.61
N THR A 10 -3.14 -7.75 -28.36
CA THR A 10 -2.22 -7.49 -27.24
C THR A 10 -1.66 -8.79 -26.66
N ALA A 11 -0.37 -8.82 -26.34
CA ALA A 11 0.36 -9.91 -25.68
C ALA A 11 -0.08 -10.19 -24.21
N TRP A 12 -1.23 -9.66 -23.81
CA TRP A 12 -1.71 -9.65 -22.44
C TRP A 12 -3.05 -10.38 -22.41
N GLU A 13 -3.00 -11.70 -22.18
CA GLU A 13 -4.19 -12.52 -21.91
C GLU A 13 -4.37 -12.64 -20.39
N GLY A 14 -5.60 -12.47 -19.89
CA GLY A 14 -5.95 -12.73 -18.50
C GLY A 14 -6.66 -11.59 -17.78
N ASP A 15 -7.08 -11.87 -16.54
CA ASP A 15 -7.65 -10.87 -15.63
C ASP A 15 -6.54 -10.02 -15.00
N MET A 16 -6.85 -8.75 -14.76
CA MET A 16 -5.95 -7.78 -14.16
C MET A 16 -6.66 -7.01 -13.05
N VAL A 17 -5.90 -6.41 -12.14
CA VAL A 17 -6.44 -5.53 -11.11
C VAL A 17 -6.10 -4.08 -11.44
N LEU A 18 -7.13 -3.25 -11.63
CA LEU A 18 -6.99 -1.80 -11.61
C LEU A 18 -7.18 -1.30 -10.18
N LYS A 19 -6.12 -0.71 -9.62
CA LYS A 19 -6.13 0.05 -8.35
C LYS A 19 -6.09 1.54 -8.70
N LEU A 20 -7.06 2.30 -8.21
CA LEU A 20 -7.17 3.74 -8.42
C LEU A 20 -7.01 4.44 -7.07
N PHE A 21 -6.27 5.55 -7.05
CA PHE A 21 -6.06 6.37 -5.87
C PHE A 21 -6.99 7.58 -5.93
N ASP A 22 -8.28 7.30 -5.79
CA ASP A 22 -9.34 8.29 -5.95
C ASP A 22 -9.75 8.88 -4.59
N ARG A 23 -9.43 10.16 -4.37
CA ARG A 23 -9.78 10.89 -3.12
C ARG A 23 -11.27 10.83 -2.77
N ARG A 24 -12.15 10.68 -3.76
CA ARG A 24 -13.61 10.64 -3.55
C ARG A 24 -14.03 9.36 -2.84
N PHE A 25 -13.23 8.30 -2.96
CA PHE A 25 -13.48 6.98 -2.39
C PHE A 25 -12.50 6.62 -1.24
N ALA A 26 -11.79 7.60 -0.67
CA ALA A 26 -10.91 7.42 0.48
C ALA A 26 -11.72 7.22 1.80
N THR A 27 -12.59 6.22 1.84
CA THR A 27 -13.61 6.07 2.89
C THR A 27 -13.03 5.81 4.28
N GLU A 28 -11.99 4.98 4.38
CA GLU A 28 -11.35 4.68 5.66
C GLU A 28 -10.61 5.91 6.20
N LEU A 29 -9.88 6.62 5.34
CA LEU A 29 -9.20 7.86 5.70
C LEU A 29 -10.20 8.92 6.16
N ARG A 30 -11.31 9.12 5.43
CA ARG A 30 -12.36 10.05 5.85
C ARG A 30 -13.00 9.69 7.19
N GLN A 31 -13.14 8.40 7.49
CA GLN A 31 -13.67 7.95 8.78
C GLN A 31 -12.68 8.19 9.92
N ASN A 32 -11.39 7.90 9.69
CA ASN A 32 -10.36 8.05 10.71
C ASN A 32 -10.06 9.52 11.02
N ASP A 33 -10.08 10.37 10.01
CA ASP A 33 -9.74 11.79 10.10
C ASP A 33 -10.98 12.69 10.29
N GLU A 34 -12.17 12.09 10.45
CA GLU A 34 -13.47 12.79 10.58
C GLU A 34 -13.78 13.76 9.43
N ILE A 35 -13.22 13.54 8.24
CA ILE A 35 -13.41 14.36 7.05
C ILE A 35 -14.81 14.14 6.46
N THR A 36 -15.45 15.23 6.04
CA THR A 36 -16.79 15.22 5.46
C THR A 36 -16.89 14.23 4.29
N PRO A 37 -17.95 13.40 4.20
CA PRO A 37 -18.17 12.54 3.03
C PRO A 37 -18.27 13.32 1.73
N TRP A 38 -17.69 12.78 0.66
CA TRP A 38 -17.72 13.44 -0.65
C TRP A 38 -19.16 13.62 -1.18
N THR A 39 -19.41 14.77 -1.80
CA THR A 39 -20.67 15.11 -2.47
C THR A 39 -20.40 15.90 -3.75
N SER A 40 -21.38 15.98 -4.65
CA SER A 40 -21.29 16.83 -5.85
C SER A 40 -21.05 18.31 -5.51
N ASP A 41 -21.62 18.79 -4.41
CA ASP A 41 -21.51 20.19 -4.00
C ASP A 41 -20.12 20.51 -3.43
N ILE A 42 -19.48 19.53 -2.77
CA ILE A 42 -18.07 19.61 -2.38
C ILE A 42 -17.19 19.63 -3.63
N GLU A 43 -17.46 18.75 -4.60
CA GLU A 43 -16.69 18.68 -5.84
C GLU A 43 -16.74 20.00 -6.63
N GLN A 44 -17.90 20.65 -6.71
CA GLN A 44 -18.04 21.93 -7.38
C GLN A 44 -17.23 23.03 -6.68
N ARG A 45 -17.30 23.10 -5.34
CA ARG A 45 -16.52 24.06 -4.54
C ARG A 45 -15.02 23.82 -4.64
N TYR A 46 -14.60 22.55 -4.66
CA TYR A 46 -13.20 22.18 -4.82
C TYR A 46 -12.66 22.55 -6.20
N ARG A 47 -13.43 22.35 -7.27
CA ARG A 47 -13.04 22.80 -8.62
C ARG A 47 -12.83 24.30 -8.70
N GLN A 48 -13.67 25.09 -8.04
CA GLN A 48 -13.46 26.54 -7.97
C GLN A 48 -12.19 26.89 -7.18
N PHE A 49 -11.97 26.22 -6.04
CA PHE A 49 -10.77 26.38 -5.21
C PHE A 49 -9.46 26.08 -5.96
N ILE A 50 -9.48 25.07 -6.86
CA ILE A 50 -8.37 24.78 -7.78
C ILE A 50 -8.16 25.94 -8.77
N LEU A 51 -9.24 26.41 -9.40
CA LEU A 51 -9.17 27.50 -10.40
C LEU A 51 -8.70 28.82 -9.79
N ASP A 52 -8.99 29.06 -8.52
CA ASP A 52 -8.52 30.23 -7.76
C ASP A 52 -7.03 30.11 -7.35
N GLY A 53 -6.41 28.94 -7.58
CA GLY A 53 -5.01 28.64 -7.28
C GLY A 53 -4.74 28.33 -5.81
N ASP A 54 -5.78 28.15 -4.99
CA ASP A 54 -5.63 27.92 -3.56
C ASP A 54 -5.24 26.47 -3.24
N ALA A 55 -5.62 25.51 -4.09
CA ALA A 55 -5.17 24.12 -3.99
C ALA A 55 -3.63 24.01 -4.07
N ALA A 56 -3.02 24.71 -5.03
CA ALA A 56 -1.58 24.72 -5.23
C ALA A 56 -0.82 25.34 -4.04
N LYS A 57 -1.36 26.42 -3.46
CA LYS A 57 -0.79 27.04 -2.26
C LYS A 57 -0.81 26.07 -1.09
N LEU A 58 -1.95 25.42 -0.86
CA LEU A 58 -2.09 24.48 0.23
C LEU A 58 -1.13 23.29 0.06
N VAL A 59 -1.03 22.68 -1.12
CA VAL A 59 -0.05 21.58 -1.36
C VAL A 59 1.39 22.03 -1.06
N ALA A 60 1.77 23.24 -1.47
CA ALA A 60 3.08 23.78 -1.15
C ALA A 60 3.30 23.94 0.37
N GLU A 61 2.28 24.36 1.12
CA GLU A 61 2.31 24.41 2.59
C GLU A 61 2.45 23.00 3.18
N LEU A 62 1.71 22.02 2.67
CA LEU A 62 1.78 20.63 3.13
C LEU A 62 3.17 20.00 2.94
N ALA A 63 3.82 20.29 1.81
CA ALA A 63 5.15 19.77 1.51
C ALA A 63 6.24 20.31 2.46
N THR A 64 6.02 21.50 3.05
CA THR A 64 6.98 22.11 3.98
C THR A 64 6.85 21.62 5.42
N ASP A 65 5.74 20.96 5.77
CA ASP A 65 5.44 20.52 7.13
C ASP A 65 5.26 18.99 7.18
N ARG A 66 6.40 18.28 7.21
CA ARG A 66 6.44 16.80 7.16
C ARG A 66 6.00 16.12 8.45
N ASP A 67 5.97 16.85 9.57
CA ASP A 67 5.75 16.31 10.92
C ASP A 67 4.49 16.88 11.58
N LEU A 68 3.33 16.89 10.92
CA LEU A 68 2.08 17.27 11.59
C LEU A 68 1.31 16.06 12.13
N PRO A 69 1.53 15.64 13.39
CA PRO A 69 0.53 14.90 14.13
C PRO A 69 -0.64 15.85 14.40
N GLY A 70 -1.81 15.53 13.85
CA GLY A 70 -3.07 16.22 14.16
C GLY A 70 -3.26 17.50 13.36
N ARG A 71 -3.55 17.37 12.06
CA ARG A 71 -4.27 18.45 11.35
C ARG A 71 -5.60 18.63 12.07
N ASN A 72 -5.81 19.82 12.62
CA ASN A 72 -7.10 20.17 13.18
C ASN A 72 -8.08 20.45 12.03
N PHE A 73 -8.65 19.39 11.47
CA PHE A 73 -9.66 19.45 10.41
C PHE A 73 -10.88 20.30 10.83
N ASP A 74 -11.11 20.56 12.12
CA ASP A 74 -12.16 21.47 12.60
C ASP A 74 -12.03 22.90 12.03
N THR A 75 -10.82 23.29 11.63
CA THR A 75 -10.56 24.63 11.04
C THR A 75 -10.60 24.64 9.52
N TRP A 76 -10.65 23.47 8.89
CA TRP A 76 -10.57 23.34 7.44
C TRP A 76 -11.96 23.42 6.82
N ASN A 77 -12.03 24.04 5.65
CA ASN A 77 -13.20 23.91 4.80
C ASN A 77 -13.08 22.65 3.91
N SER A 78 -14.20 22.20 3.37
CA SER A 78 -14.23 20.97 2.55
C SER A 78 -13.30 21.01 1.34
N SER A 79 -12.99 22.17 0.76
CA SER A 79 -12.03 22.24 -0.37
C SER A 79 -10.59 22.01 0.09
N GLN A 80 -10.24 22.46 1.30
CA GLN A 80 -8.94 22.16 1.90
C GLN A 80 -8.83 20.67 2.22
N GLU A 81 -9.89 20.08 2.80
CA GLU A 81 -9.97 18.63 3.04
C GLU A 81 -9.77 17.82 1.75
N GLU A 82 -10.46 18.18 0.65
CA GLU A 82 -10.28 17.51 -0.64
C GLU A 82 -8.88 17.70 -1.22
N THR A 83 -8.23 18.84 -0.98
CA THR A 83 -6.84 19.09 -1.40
C THR A 83 -5.89 18.16 -0.65
N TYR A 84 -6.06 18.00 0.66
CA TYR A 84 -5.27 17.03 1.45
C TYR A 84 -5.50 15.60 0.99
N LEU A 85 -6.76 15.20 0.77
CA LEU A 85 -7.04 13.86 0.29
C LEU A 85 -6.43 13.62 -1.10
N HIS A 86 -6.42 14.63 -1.97
CA HIS A 86 -5.72 14.54 -3.26
C HIS A 86 -4.22 14.31 -3.08
N ASP A 87 -3.55 15.18 -2.30
CA ASP A 87 -2.12 15.12 -2.02
C ASP A 87 -1.71 13.79 -1.36
N TYR A 88 -2.49 13.35 -0.38
CA TYR A 88 -2.27 12.07 0.31
C TYR A 88 -2.44 10.88 -0.65
N MET A 89 -3.49 10.85 -1.46
CA MET A 89 -3.68 9.79 -2.48
C MET A 89 -2.55 9.78 -3.52
N GLN A 90 -2.06 10.96 -3.91
CA GLN A 90 -0.90 11.09 -4.80
C GLN A 90 0.36 10.49 -4.16
N GLY A 91 0.63 10.79 -2.89
CA GLY A 91 1.75 10.22 -2.13
C GLY A 91 1.67 8.69 -2.02
N LEU A 92 0.48 8.13 -1.77
CA LEU A 92 0.28 6.68 -1.77
C LEU A 92 0.57 6.04 -3.14
N TYR A 93 0.15 6.69 -4.22
CA TYR A 93 0.40 6.25 -5.59
C TYR A 93 1.90 6.27 -5.92
N GLU A 94 2.58 7.36 -5.60
CA GLU A 94 4.02 7.53 -5.83
C GLU A 94 4.82 6.50 -5.05
N THR A 95 4.48 6.30 -3.78
CA THR A 95 5.10 5.29 -2.91
C THR A 95 4.93 3.89 -3.50
N GLU A 96 3.70 3.48 -3.83
CA GLU A 96 3.45 2.13 -4.34
C GLU A 96 4.14 1.89 -5.69
N THR A 97 4.15 2.88 -6.58
CA THR A 97 4.87 2.78 -7.87
C THR A 97 6.37 2.72 -7.70
N GLN A 98 6.95 3.49 -6.76
CA GLN A 98 8.36 3.41 -6.43
C GLN A 98 8.73 2.03 -5.87
N VAL A 99 7.89 1.44 -5.01
CA VAL A 99 8.10 0.06 -4.52
C VAL A 99 8.15 -0.93 -5.69
N TYR A 100 7.19 -0.89 -6.63
CA TYR A 100 7.21 -1.78 -7.79
C TYR A 100 8.47 -1.58 -8.66
N ASN A 101 8.93 -0.35 -8.83
CA ASN A 101 10.16 -0.06 -9.58
C ASN A 101 11.42 -0.61 -8.87
N THR A 102 11.50 -0.46 -7.55
CA THR A 102 12.61 -0.98 -6.72
C THR A 102 12.60 -2.51 -6.67
N LEU A 103 11.42 -3.13 -6.69
CA LEU A 103 11.23 -4.59 -6.59
C LEU A 103 11.07 -5.27 -7.96
N ILE A 104 11.64 -4.70 -9.03
CA ILE A 104 11.46 -5.21 -10.40
C ILE A 104 11.80 -6.69 -10.56
N ASP A 105 12.78 -7.19 -9.81
CA ASP A 105 13.25 -8.56 -9.86
C ASP A 105 12.35 -9.56 -9.11
N MET A 106 11.46 -9.06 -8.25
CA MET A 106 10.47 -9.83 -7.49
C MET A 106 9.11 -9.90 -8.20
N GLN A 107 8.88 -9.07 -9.22
CA GLN A 107 7.59 -8.97 -9.89
C GLN A 107 7.19 -10.25 -10.64
N GLY A 108 6.00 -10.76 -10.32
CA GLY A 108 5.42 -11.99 -10.83
C GLY A 108 5.89 -13.26 -10.12
N ASN A 109 6.77 -13.12 -9.13
CA ASN A 109 7.25 -14.20 -8.29
C ASN A 109 6.83 -13.94 -6.83
N GLU A 110 7.41 -12.98 -6.13
CA GLU A 110 7.08 -12.69 -4.72
C GLU A 110 6.03 -11.58 -4.56
N ILE A 111 5.86 -10.73 -5.57
CA ILE A 111 4.87 -9.65 -5.62
C ILE A 111 4.15 -9.66 -6.98
N PRO A 112 2.96 -9.05 -7.12
CA PRO A 112 2.29 -8.93 -8.41
C PRO A 112 3.18 -8.26 -9.47
N ARG A 113 2.95 -8.55 -10.76
CA ARG A 113 3.52 -7.72 -11.84
C ARG A 113 2.77 -6.39 -11.92
N LEU A 114 3.51 -5.28 -11.99
CA LEU A 114 3.02 -3.99 -12.44
C LEU A 114 3.07 -3.96 -13.98
N PHE A 115 1.89 -3.87 -14.60
CA PHE A 115 1.77 -3.84 -16.05
C PHE A 115 1.89 -2.43 -16.61
N SER A 116 1.24 -1.46 -15.95
CA SER A 116 1.29 -0.05 -16.35
C SER A 116 0.81 0.86 -15.23
N CYS A 117 1.33 2.08 -15.21
CA CYS A 117 0.66 3.22 -14.60
C CYS A 117 -0.44 3.73 -15.55
N VAL A 118 -1.56 4.19 -15.00
CA VAL A 118 -2.69 4.73 -15.76
C VAL A 118 -3.21 6.01 -15.11
N THR A 119 -3.86 6.84 -15.93
CA THR A 119 -4.54 8.05 -15.46
C THR A 119 -5.96 8.02 -15.98
N VAL A 120 -6.94 8.14 -15.08
CA VAL A 120 -8.36 8.26 -15.44
C VAL A 120 -8.71 9.75 -15.40
N PRO A 121 -9.00 10.38 -16.55
CA PRO A 121 -9.34 11.79 -16.57
C PRO A 121 -10.70 12.03 -15.89
N SER A 122 -10.76 13.00 -14.99
CA SER A 122 -12.00 13.36 -14.27
C SER A 122 -12.84 14.41 -14.99
N SER A 123 -12.32 14.92 -16.10
CA SER A 123 -12.93 15.96 -16.92
C SER A 123 -12.79 15.69 -18.42
N THR A 124 -13.69 16.29 -19.21
CA THR A 124 -13.58 16.25 -20.67
C THR A 124 -12.31 16.98 -21.13
N PRO A 125 -11.70 16.59 -22.27
CA PRO A 125 -10.44 17.16 -22.77
C PRO A 125 -10.45 18.68 -23.02
N ALA A 126 -11.62 19.32 -22.94
CA ALA A 126 -11.81 20.76 -23.11
C ALA A 126 -11.62 21.57 -21.81
N GLN A 127 -11.34 20.91 -20.67
CA GLN A 127 -11.15 21.58 -19.38
C GLN A 127 -9.68 21.96 -19.14
N ASN A 128 -9.49 23.02 -18.36
CA ASN A 128 -8.22 23.68 -18.05
C ASN A 128 -7.16 22.69 -17.50
N THR A 129 -5.90 22.79 -17.95
CA THR A 129 -4.76 21.98 -17.47
C THR A 129 -4.58 22.05 -15.95
N LEU A 130 -4.93 23.18 -15.33
CA LEU A 130 -4.91 23.33 -13.87
C LEU A 130 -5.91 22.41 -13.17
N LEU A 131 -7.07 22.11 -13.79
CA LEU A 131 -8.05 21.20 -13.20
C LEU A 131 -7.57 19.75 -13.29
N SER A 132 -6.95 19.33 -14.40
CA SER A 132 -6.48 17.95 -14.55
C SER A 132 -5.46 17.57 -13.48
N GLU A 133 -4.57 18.49 -13.09
CA GLU A 133 -3.56 18.25 -12.05
C GLU A 133 -4.18 17.77 -10.72
N TYR A 134 -5.31 18.34 -10.31
CA TYR A 134 -5.93 18.09 -9.01
C TYR A 134 -7.18 17.18 -9.07
N THR A 135 -7.59 16.78 -10.27
CA THR A 135 -8.82 15.99 -10.46
C THR A 135 -8.59 14.68 -11.19
N ASP A 136 -7.54 14.55 -11.99
CA ASP A 136 -7.21 13.29 -12.63
C ASP A 136 -6.84 12.24 -11.57
N ILE A 137 -7.22 11.00 -11.84
CA ILE A 137 -7.12 9.93 -10.87
C ILE A 137 -5.97 9.02 -11.30
N PRO A 138 -4.85 9.01 -10.56
CA PRO A 138 -3.77 8.08 -10.85
C PRO A 138 -4.17 6.66 -10.46
N GLY A 139 -3.55 5.70 -11.13
CA GLY A 139 -3.80 4.28 -10.89
C GLY A 139 -2.69 3.39 -11.41
N ILE A 140 -2.77 2.14 -11.00
CA ILE A 140 -1.86 1.08 -11.42
C ILE A 140 -2.65 -0.15 -11.88
N LEU A 141 -2.16 -0.77 -12.95
CA LEU A 141 -2.69 -2.00 -13.49
C LEU A 141 -1.76 -3.15 -13.08
N LEU A 142 -2.28 -4.07 -12.29
CA LEU A 142 -1.52 -5.15 -11.66
C LEU A 142 -1.96 -6.52 -12.15
N GLN A 143 -1.08 -7.51 -12.03
CA GLN A 143 -1.41 -8.92 -12.13
C GLN A 143 -2.56 -9.27 -11.18
N TYR A 144 -3.61 -9.91 -11.71
CA TYR A 144 -4.61 -10.54 -10.87
C TYR A 144 -4.07 -11.83 -10.28
N LEU A 145 -4.26 -12.01 -8.97
CA LEU A 145 -3.88 -13.21 -8.24
C LEU A 145 -5.15 -13.94 -7.82
N GLU A 146 -5.43 -15.07 -8.46
CA GLU A 146 -6.48 -15.99 -8.00
C GLU A 146 -5.99 -16.76 -6.78
N GLY A 147 -6.49 -16.38 -5.60
CA GLY A 147 -6.06 -16.94 -4.31
C GLY A 147 -6.91 -16.42 -3.15
N PHE A 148 -6.44 -16.67 -1.94
CA PHE A 148 -7.09 -16.25 -0.69
C PHE A 148 -6.06 -15.63 0.27
N PRO A 149 -6.47 -14.76 1.20
CA PRO A 149 -5.52 -14.08 2.08
C PRO A 149 -4.83 -15.07 3.03
N LEU A 150 -3.57 -14.80 3.38
CA LEU A 150 -2.81 -15.60 4.36
C LEU A 150 -3.53 -15.74 5.71
N THR A 151 -4.32 -14.72 6.08
CA THR A 151 -5.18 -14.73 7.28
C THR A 151 -6.11 -15.95 7.35
N ASP A 152 -6.52 -16.49 6.20
CA ASP A 152 -7.57 -17.49 6.07
C ASP A 152 -7.04 -18.88 5.70
N ILE A 153 -5.72 -19.12 5.74
CA ILE A 153 -5.15 -20.41 5.30
C ILE A 153 -5.73 -21.62 6.05
N ALA A 154 -6.16 -21.45 7.31
CA ALA A 154 -6.74 -22.54 8.08
C ALA A 154 -8.05 -23.08 7.50
N THR A 155 -8.75 -22.27 6.69
CA THR A 155 -10.00 -22.64 6.01
C THR A 155 -9.74 -23.43 4.74
N TRP A 156 -8.63 -23.15 4.04
CA TRP A 156 -8.43 -23.58 2.66
C TRP A 156 -7.26 -24.55 2.46
N VAL A 157 -6.32 -24.60 3.41
CA VAL A 157 -5.04 -25.28 3.27
C VAL A 157 -4.90 -26.40 4.29
N PRO A 158 -4.38 -27.59 3.91
CA PRO A 158 -4.02 -28.64 4.86
C PRO A 158 -2.99 -28.15 5.90
N ARG A 159 -3.17 -28.58 7.16
CA ARG A 159 -2.33 -28.14 8.28
C ARG A 159 -0.83 -28.33 8.05
N ASP A 160 -0.44 -29.41 7.40
CA ASP A 160 0.97 -29.74 7.15
C ASP A 160 1.69 -28.72 6.23
N SER A 161 0.93 -27.93 5.46
CA SER A 161 1.48 -26.88 4.58
C SER A 161 1.52 -25.49 5.24
N TRP A 162 0.92 -25.31 6.43
CA TRP A 162 0.85 -23.98 7.05
C TRP A 162 2.22 -23.42 7.44
N GLN A 163 3.14 -24.29 7.89
CA GLN A 163 4.49 -23.88 8.27
C GLN A 163 5.23 -23.22 7.10
N SER A 164 5.32 -23.91 5.96
CA SER A 164 6.06 -23.42 4.80
C SER A 164 5.44 -22.15 4.21
N ILE A 165 4.10 -22.05 4.18
CA ILE A 165 3.41 -20.84 3.68
C ILE A 165 3.71 -19.62 4.56
N CYS A 166 3.68 -19.78 5.88
CA CYS A 166 3.99 -18.67 6.80
C CYS A 166 5.47 -18.28 6.72
N GLU A 167 6.37 -19.26 6.60
CA GLU A 167 7.80 -19.01 6.40
C GLU A 167 8.07 -18.30 5.08
N ASP A 168 7.36 -18.65 3.99
CA ASP A 168 7.46 -17.92 2.72
C ASP A 168 6.99 -16.48 2.82
N ALA A 169 5.90 -16.21 3.53
CA ALA A 169 5.45 -14.84 3.78
C ALA A 169 6.52 -14.02 4.53
N ILE A 170 7.11 -14.60 5.59
CA ILE A 170 8.21 -13.99 6.35
C ILE A 170 9.46 -13.77 5.49
N ARG A 171 9.78 -14.73 4.62
CA ARG A 171 10.88 -14.62 3.67
C ARG A 171 10.66 -13.44 2.72
N ILE A 172 9.45 -13.25 2.21
CA ILE A 172 9.11 -12.13 1.32
C ILE A 172 9.29 -10.80 2.05
N VAL A 173 8.80 -10.66 3.29
CA VAL A 173 9.03 -9.46 4.12
C VAL A 173 10.52 -9.13 4.23
N ASN A 174 11.35 -10.14 4.52
CA ASN A 174 12.79 -9.95 4.62
C ASN A 174 13.41 -9.54 3.28
N LEU A 175 13.00 -10.13 2.15
CA LEU A 175 13.47 -9.75 0.81
C LEU A 175 13.11 -8.31 0.43
N VAL A 176 11.91 -7.85 0.79
CA VAL A 176 11.49 -6.46 0.65
C VAL A 176 12.37 -5.56 1.52
N GLY A 177 12.58 -5.96 2.77
CA GLY A 177 13.47 -5.27 3.71
C GLY A 177 14.95 -5.22 3.30
N ASP A 178 15.43 -6.20 2.53
CA ASP A 178 16.80 -6.25 2.00
C ASP A 178 17.01 -5.29 0.82
N ARG A 179 15.91 -4.87 0.17
CA ARG A 179 15.91 -3.82 -0.87
C ARG A 179 15.68 -2.43 -0.29
N GLY A 180 15.84 -2.29 1.03
CA GLY A 180 15.74 -1.00 1.71
C GLY A 180 14.32 -0.47 1.82
N ILE A 181 13.31 -1.35 1.87
CA ILE A 181 11.90 -0.96 2.01
C ILE A 181 11.39 -1.37 3.40
N LEU A 182 10.62 -0.49 4.02
CA LEU A 182 9.86 -0.73 5.24
C LEU A 182 8.39 -0.57 4.88
N ASN A 183 7.57 -1.59 5.13
CA ASN A 183 6.13 -1.51 4.93
C ASN A 183 5.44 -1.28 6.30
N GLU A 184 4.75 -0.16 6.42
CA GLU A 184 4.08 0.26 7.66
C GLU A 184 2.73 -0.45 7.88
N ASP A 185 2.22 -1.15 6.87
CA ASP A 185 0.92 -1.83 6.92
C ASP A 185 1.00 -3.34 6.65
N VAL A 186 2.11 -3.97 7.05
CA VAL A 186 2.22 -5.44 6.97
C VAL A 186 1.18 -6.08 7.87
N LYS A 187 0.20 -6.74 7.23
CA LYS A 187 -0.84 -7.52 7.87
C LYS A 187 -0.95 -8.87 7.18
N THR A 188 -1.52 -9.86 7.86
CA THR A 188 -1.74 -11.20 7.27
C THR A 188 -2.72 -11.18 6.09
N ARG A 189 -3.44 -10.08 5.84
CA ARG A 189 -4.26 -9.89 4.64
C ARG A 189 -3.50 -9.27 3.46
N SER A 190 -2.33 -8.70 3.71
CA SER A 190 -1.41 -8.14 2.71
C SER A 190 -0.64 -9.24 1.97
N PHE A 191 -1.07 -10.50 2.09
CA PHE A 191 -0.49 -11.64 1.39
C PHE A 191 -1.60 -12.46 0.76
N VAL A 192 -1.43 -12.82 -0.51
CA VAL A 192 -2.31 -13.72 -1.25
C VAL A 192 -1.63 -15.07 -1.41
N VAL A 193 -2.31 -16.14 -1.00
CA VAL A 193 -1.88 -17.51 -1.19
C VAL A 193 -2.62 -18.09 -2.38
N GLN A 194 -1.87 -18.46 -3.42
CA GLN A 194 -2.39 -19.17 -4.58
C GLN A 194 -2.20 -20.67 -4.42
N SER A 195 -3.26 -21.42 -4.72
CA SER A 195 -3.17 -22.88 -4.84
C SER A 195 -2.64 -23.24 -6.23
N ARG A 196 -1.70 -24.18 -6.29
CA ARG A 196 -1.14 -24.76 -7.51
C ARG A 196 -1.42 -26.26 -7.53
N PRO A 197 -1.27 -26.93 -8.69
CA PRO A 197 -1.38 -28.38 -8.76
C PRO A 197 -0.52 -29.08 -7.70
N GLU A 198 -0.92 -30.29 -7.31
CA GLU A 198 -0.19 -31.13 -6.36
C GLU A 198 -0.07 -30.54 -4.93
N ASN A 199 -1.07 -29.76 -4.51
CA ASN A 199 -1.09 -29.09 -3.19
C ASN A 199 0.14 -28.21 -2.93
N GLN A 200 0.66 -27.60 -4.00
CA GLN A 200 1.68 -26.57 -3.88
C GLN A 200 1.00 -25.23 -3.64
N PHE A 201 1.60 -24.41 -2.80
CA PHE A 201 1.09 -23.08 -2.49
C PHE A 201 2.15 -22.05 -2.80
N HIS A 202 1.73 -20.92 -3.33
CA HIS A 202 2.63 -19.83 -3.67
C HIS A 202 2.12 -18.54 -3.03
N VAL A 203 2.99 -17.83 -2.34
CA VAL A 203 2.64 -16.62 -1.59
C VAL A 203 3.10 -15.40 -2.36
N PHE A 204 2.22 -14.42 -2.46
CA PHE A 204 2.53 -13.08 -2.95
C PHE A 204 2.26 -12.06 -1.86
N MET A 205 3.16 -11.09 -1.70
CA MET A 205 2.90 -9.91 -0.91
C MET A 205 2.24 -8.83 -1.79
N ILE A 206 1.26 -8.15 -1.25
CA ILE A 206 0.53 -7.04 -1.88
C ILE A 206 0.49 -5.86 -0.91
N ASP A 207 -0.04 -4.74 -1.40
CA ASP A 207 -0.33 -3.54 -0.62
C ASP A 207 0.94 -2.80 -0.16
N PHE A 208 1.46 -1.96 -1.04
CA PHE A 208 2.73 -1.24 -0.85
C PHE A 208 2.55 0.29 -0.80
N ALA A 209 1.32 0.76 -0.57
CA ALA A 209 1.01 2.20 -0.56
C ALA A 209 1.58 2.92 0.67
N LEU A 210 1.75 2.21 1.79
CA LEU A 210 2.32 2.72 3.03
C LEU A 210 3.70 2.09 3.23
N CYS A 211 4.69 2.62 2.54
CA CYS A 211 6.06 2.16 2.61
C CYS A 211 7.03 3.33 2.71
N ASP A 212 8.11 3.09 3.41
CA ASP A 212 9.26 3.97 3.54
C ASP A 212 10.50 3.35 2.90
N PHE A 213 11.41 4.21 2.47
CA PHE A 213 12.64 3.82 1.79
C PHE A 213 13.85 4.20 2.64
N ARG A 214 14.80 3.27 2.78
CA ARG A 214 16.06 3.45 3.51
C ARG A 214 16.77 4.74 3.12
N GLU A 215 16.74 5.10 1.84
CA GLU A 215 17.41 6.29 1.30
C GLU A 215 16.85 7.62 1.81
N ALA A 216 15.63 7.63 2.37
CA ALA A 216 15.05 8.81 3.01
C ALA A 216 15.67 9.13 4.38
N TYR A 217 16.44 8.19 4.95
CA TYR A 217 17.02 8.29 6.28
C TYR A 217 18.53 8.53 6.22
N GLU A 218 19.02 9.54 6.93
CA GLU A 218 20.46 9.81 6.99
C GLU A 218 21.18 8.82 7.93
N ASP A 219 20.58 8.51 9.08
CA ASP A 219 21.16 7.62 10.09
C ASP A 219 20.65 6.17 9.92
N GLU A 220 21.58 5.22 9.99
CA GLU A 220 21.23 3.79 10.06
C GLU A 220 20.49 3.45 11.35
N SER A 221 20.79 4.15 12.45
CA SER A 221 20.15 3.89 13.75
C SER A 221 18.67 4.24 13.72
N GLU A 222 18.30 5.36 13.07
CA GLU A 222 16.90 5.77 12.89
C GLU A 222 16.13 4.74 12.04
N TRP A 223 16.70 4.33 10.91
CA TRP A 223 16.11 3.29 10.07
C TRP A 223 15.93 1.97 10.82
N GLU A 224 16.95 1.52 11.54
CA GLU A 224 16.89 0.28 12.31
C GLU A 224 15.86 0.36 13.46
N GLU A 225 15.77 1.50 14.15
CA GLU A 225 14.78 1.75 15.19
C GLU A 225 13.36 1.66 14.62
N LEU A 226 13.12 2.25 13.44
CA LEU A 226 11.85 2.15 12.73
C LEU A 226 11.53 0.71 12.33
N LYS A 227 12.47 -0.03 11.76
CA LYS A 227 12.29 -1.46 11.45
C LYS A 227 11.97 -2.27 12.72
N ALA A 228 12.62 -1.95 13.84
CA ALA A 228 12.40 -2.62 15.12
C ALA A 228 11.00 -2.31 15.68
N ARG A 229 10.58 -1.04 15.63
CA ARG A 229 9.28 -0.55 16.09
C ARG A 229 8.13 -1.12 15.27
N GLN A 230 8.27 -1.10 13.95
CA GLN A 230 7.24 -1.58 13.03
C GLN A 230 7.08 -3.11 13.08
N ASP A 231 8.19 -3.83 13.22
CA ASP A 231 8.19 -5.27 13.43
C ASP A 231 7.40 -6.07 12.36
N GLU A 232 7.64 -5.79 11.08
CA GLU A 232 6.93 -6.43 9.95
C GLU A 232 6.97 -7.96 10.01
N GLU A 233 8.11 -8.54 10.40
CA GLU A 233 8.24 -9.99 10.55
C GLU A 233 7.32 -10.51 11.67
N GLY A 234 7.25 -9.79 12.79
CA GLY A 234 6.37 -10.11 13.91
C GLY A 234 4.89 -9.97 13.55
N ALA A 235 4.55 -8.97 12.73
CA ALA A 235 3.19 -8.74 12.25
C ALA A 235 2.64 -9.91 11.41
N VAL A 236 3.51 -10.71 10.80
CA VAL A 236 3.16 -11.99 10.18
C VAL A 236 3.32 -13.14 11.19
N GLY A 237 4.54 -13.33 11.71
CA GLY A 237 4.92 -14.50 12.49
C GLY A 237 4.13 -14.68 13.78
N PHE A 238 4.08 -13.66 14.65
CA PHE A 238 3.34 -13.76 15.91
C PHE A 238 1.84 -13.88 15.69
N VAL A 239 1.31 -13.13 14.72
CA VAL A 239 -0.13 -13.14 14.40
C VAL A 239 -0.56 -14.51 13.87
N MET A 240 0.20 -15.09 12.94
CA MET A 240 -0.10 -16.42 12.39
C MET A 240 0.09 -17.52 13.44
N GLN A 241 1.12 -17.47 14.28
CA GLN A 241 1.31 -18.46 15.34
C GLN A 241 0.12 -18.48 16.31
N LYS A 242 -0.36 -17.28 16.70
CA LYS A 242 -1.55 -17.14 17.55
C LYS A 242 -2.81 -17.68 16.86
N LYS A 243 -3.00 -17.37 15.58
CA LYS A 243 -4.19 -17.79 14.80
C LYS A 243 -4.24 -19.30 14.56
N LEU A 244 -3.11 -19.93 14.29
CA LEU A 244 -3.05 -21.33 13.84
C LEU A 244 -2.92 -22.35 14.99
N GLN A 245 -2.91 -21.90 16.25
CA GLN A 245 -3.04 -22.74 17.45
C GLN A 245 -2.16 -24.02 17.43
N GLY A 246 -0.86 -23.84 17.19
CA GLY A 246 0.12 -24.93 17.14
C GLY A 246 0.21 -25.66 15.80
N GLY A 247 -0.41 -25.15 14.74
CA GLY A 247 -0.16 -25.57 13.35
C GLY A 247 0.97 -24.81 12.65
N PHE A 248 1.52 -23.79 13.31
CA PHE A 248 2.71 -23.04 12.87
C PHE A 248 3.53 -22.66 14.10
N VAL A 249 4.84 -22.84 14.02
CA VAL A 249 5.80 -22.39 15.02
C VAL A 249 6.66 -21.31 14.38
N TYR A 250 6.50 -20.09 14.85
CA TYR A 250 7.26 -18.93 14.39
C TYR A 250 8.64 -18.92 15.03
N HIS A 251 9.66 -18.81 14.18
CA HIS A 251 11.04 -18.62 14.57
C HIS A 251 11.50 -17.24 14.12
N ARG A 252 11.67 -16.33 15.09
CA ARG A 252 12.23 -14.99 14.90
C ARG A 252 13.54 -15.07 14.13
N SER A 253 13.74 -14.30 13.06
CA SER A 253 14.98 -14.30 12.29
C SER A 253 16.14 -13.69 13.09
N ALA A 254 17.37 -13.99 12.67
CA ALA A 254 18.56 -13.40 13.30
C ALA A 254 18.61 -11.87 13.17
N ARG A 255 18.07 -11.33 12.06
CA ARG A 255 17.95 -9.88 11.84
C ARG A 255 17.08 -9.24 12.91
N TYR A 256 15.85 -9.73 13.06
CA TYR A 256 14.92 -9.14 14.02
C TYR A 256 15.30 -9.41 15.48
N ARG A 257 15.97 -10.53 15.80
CA ARG A 257 16.55 -10.72 17.16
C ARG A 257 17.56 -9.64 17.51
N LYS A 258 18.45 -9.26 16.58
CA LYS A 258 19.42 -8.17 16.80
C LYS A 258 18.72 -6.83 17.00
N LEU A 259 17.66 -6.56 16.23
CA LEU A 259 16.85 -5.36 16.40
C LEU A 259 16.15 -5.35 17.78
N ASP A 260 15.60 -6.48 18.20
CA ASP A 260 14.97 -6.62 19.51
C ASP A 260 16.00 -6.40 20.64
N GLU A 261 17.21 -6.97 20.53
CA GLU A 261 18.31 -6.77 21.49
C GLU A 261 18.74 -5.31 21.59
N LYS A 262 18.76 -4.58 20.46
CA LYS A 262 19.22 -3.19 20.39
C LYS A 262 18.16 -2.18 20.83
N TYR A 263 16.89 -2.41 20.51
CA TYR A 263 15.83 -1.39 20.63
C TYR A 263 14.63 -1.81 21.51
N LYS A 264 14.49 -3.09 21.87
CA LYS A 264 13.35 -3.57 22.70
C LYS A 264 13.75 -4.01 24.10
N MET A 265 15.03 -3.93 24.45
CA MET A 265 15.51 -4.25 25.80
C MET A 265 15.39 -3.03 26.72
N ASP A 266 14.15 -2.66 27.04
CA ASP A 266 13.75 -1.98 28.29
C ASP A 266 12.21 -1.96 28.36
N GLY A 267 11.65 -3.03 28.95
CA GLY A 267 10.22 -3.20 29.22
C GLY A 267 9.98 -4.22 30.33
#